data_AF-A0A931ZXV3-F1
#
_entry.id   AF-A0A931ZXV3-F1
#
_cell.length_a   1.000
_cell.length_b   1.000
_cell.length_c   1.000
_cell.angle_alpha   90.00
_cell.angle_beta   90.00
_cell.angle_gamma   90.00
#
_symmetry.space_group_name_H-M   'P 1'
#
loop_
_entity.id
_entity.type
_entity.pdbx_description
1 polymer ?
#
loop_
_entity_poly.entity_id
_entity_poly.type
_entity_poly.pdbx_seq_one_letter_code
_entity_poly.pdbx_strand_id
1 'polypeptide(L)'
;MNPNDNSYKSYNLEASFNFSQEDLRELFNQTKLGHGRHFSEVTIKNYLADISHLGDWFVKEFHRPATAQEVTAEILKLFKDYLSGKKYSPRTIERHLSSIRTLFKVLKKQGIVAKDPTQKPAVDIEQKDAWHIRQFKDYLYVFGAADLTIKNYITDLRHFLGWVDQAVLASDFNSAEQYRFEKLIEVLPLYRQRLVKITNLAPASIKRKLSGIRKFLLWSAKEGFIRKELVETPRVPTAKPAVAAPVVLPAPNQAW
;
A
#
# COMPACT_ATOMS: atom_id res chain seq x y z
N MET A 1 -13.89 -45.69 -7.96
CA MET A 1 -14.09 -44.28 -7.56
C MET A 1 -15.05 -44.26 -6.38
N ASN A 2 -14.61 -43.79 -5.22
CA ASN A 2 -15.47 -43.57 -4.05
C ASN A 2 -15.36 -42.09 -3.64
N PRO A 3 -16.47 -41.32 -3.51
CA PRO A 3 -16.45 -39.87 -3.35
C PRO A 3 -16.29 -39.36 -1.90
N ASN A 4 -15.87 -40.21 -0.96
CA ASN A 4 -15.90 -39.93 0.48
C ASN A 4 -14.60 -40.32 1.19
N ASP A 5 -13.49 -39.67 0.84
CA ASP A 5 -12.35 -39.56 1.76
C ASP A 5 -12.03 -38.07 1.96
N ASN A 6 -12.93 -37.42 2.69
CA ASN A 6 -12.84 -36.02 3.08
C ASN A 6 -12.37 -35.94 4.55
N SER A 7 -11.29 -36.66 4.89
CA SER A 7 -10.67 -36.61 6.22
C SER A 7 -9.28 -35.95 6.22
N TYR A 8 -8.96 -35.16 5.21
CA TYR A 8 -7.69 -34.44 5.16
C TYR A 8 -7.83 -33.12 5.91
N LYS A 9 -7.23 -33.11 7.11
CA LYS A 9 -7.05 -31.98 8.02
C LYS A 9 -7.31 -30.64 7.31
N SER A 10 -8.42 -30.01 7.67
CA SER A 10 -8.67 -28.61 7.45
C SER A 10 -7.45 -27.82 7.95
N TYR A 11 -6.54 -27.49 7.04
CA TYR A 11 -5.43 -26.64 7.38
C TYR A 11 -6.03 -25.31 7.83
N ASN A 12 -5.86 -24.97 9.11
CA ASN A 12 -6.15 -23.64 9.63
C ASN A 12 -5.08 -22.65 9.10
N LEU A 13 -4.99 -22.51 7.77
CA LEU A 13 -4.21 -21.48 7.08
C LEU A 13 -4.81 -20.08 7.26
N GLU A 14 -6.00 -20.01 7.86
CA GLU A 14 -6.57 -18.78 8.39
C GLU A 14 -5.90 -18.30 9.69
N ALA A 15 -5.08 -19.13 10.36
CA ALA A 15 -4.61 -18.83 11.72
C ALA A 15 -3.18 -18.25 11.83
N SER A 16 -2.19 -18.66 11.00
CA SER A 16 -0.83 -18.09 11.07
C SER A 16 0.13 -18.56 9.96
N PHE A 17 1.20 -17.80 9.68
CA PHE A 17 2.37 -18.19 8.87
C PHE A 17 3.28 -19.26 9.50
N ASN A 18 2.73 -20.16 10.32
CA ASN A 18 3.49 -21.22 10.99
C ASN A 18 3.40 -22.53 10.22
N PHE A 19 4.02 -22.58 9.05
CA PHE A 19 4.11 -23.82 8.27
C PHE A 19 5.09 -24.81 8.92
N SER A 20 4.76 -26.09 8.93
CA SER A 20 5.71 -27.18 9.15
C SER A 20 6.43 -27.57 7.85
N GLN A 21 7.46 -28.42 7.94
CA GLN A 21 8.13 -28.96 6.75
C GLN A 21 7.17 -29.81 5.92
N GLU A 22 6.31 -30.57 6.59
CA GLU A 22 5.26 -31.40 6.02
C GLU A 22 4.24 -30.54 5.27
N ASP A 23 3.81 -29.41 5.87
CA ASP A 23 2.86 -28.48 5.24
C ASP A 23 3.41 -27.94 3.92
N LEU A 24 4.64 -27.41 3.92
CA LEU A 24 5.25 -26.88 2.69
C LEU A 24 5.52 -27.98 1.66
N ARG A 25 5.89 -29.17 2.10
CA ARG A 25 6.12 -30.32 1.22
C ARG A 25 4.83 -30.69 0.50
N GLU A 26 3.73 -30.81 1.23
CA GLU A 26 2.42 -31.10 0.67
C GLU A 26 1.96 -29.98 -0.29
N LEU A 27 2.04 -28.74 0.16
CA LEU A 27 1.68 -27.55 -0.60
C LEU A 27 2.45 -27.49 -1.94
N PHE A 28 3.75 -27.74 -1.93
CA PHE A 28 4.57 -27.68 -3.14
C PHE A 28 4.37 -28.89 -4.05
N ASN A 29 4.17 -30.08 -3.49
CA ASN A 29 3.94 -31.32 -4.24
C ASN A 29 2.62 -31.28 -5.02
N GLN A 30 1.53 -30.82 -4.38
CA GLN A 30 0.22 -30.70 -5.03
C GLN A 30 0.24 -29.73 -6.21
N THR A 31 1.13 -28.75 -6.16
CA THR A 31 1.13 -27.63 -7.12
C THR A 31 2.02 -27.90 -8.35
N LYS A 32 2.80 -28.98 -8.36
CA LYS A 32 3.77 -29.36 -9.42
C LYS A 32 4.66 -28.18 -9.85
N LEU A 33 5.29 -27.52 -8.89
CA LEU A 33 6.24 -26.45 -9.18
C LEU A 33 7.56 -27.02 -9.71
N GLY A 34 7.66 -27.07 -11.04
CA GLY A 34 8.83 -27.58 -11.76
C GLY A 34 8.50 -28.88 -12.48
N HIS A 35 8.96 -29.01 -13.73
CA HIS A 35 8.92 -30.11 -14.72
C HIS A 35 8.69 -31.57 -14.22
N GLY A 36 7.67 -31.82 -13.38
CA GLY A 36 7.36 -33.13 -12.80
C GLY A 36 8.27 -33.62 -11.67
N ARG A 37 9.10 -32.79 -11.02
CA ARG A 37 10.02 -33.24 -9.94
C ARG A 37 9.70 -32.62 -8.58
N HIS A 38 9.79 -33.45 -7.54
CA HIS A 38 9.69 -33.05 -6.14
C HIS A 38 10.93 -32.24 -5.72
N PHE A 39 10.74 -31.21 -4.87
CA PHE A 39 11.86 -30.51 -4.24
C PHE A 39 12.57 -31.42 -3.23
N SER A 40 13.88 -31.25 -3.08
CA SER A 40 14.65 -31.96 -2.04
C SER A 40 14.27 -31.47 -0.64
N GLU A 41 14.49 -32.30 0.39
CA GLU A 41 14.25 -31.91 1.78
C GLU A 41 15.06 -30.68 2.19
N VAL A 42 16.31 -30.56 1.71
CA VAL A 42 17.17 -29.40 1.96
C VAL A 42 16.55 -28.14 1.36
N THR A 43 16.00 -28.24 0.15
CA THR A 43 15.31 -27.13 -0.51
C THR A 43 14.05 -26.72 0.28
N ILE A 44 13.26 -27.68 0.75
CA ILE A 44 12.05 -27.41 1.56
C ILE A 44 12.43 -26.74 2.89
N LYS A 45 13.47 -27.23 3.58
CA LYS A 45 13.99 -26.62 4.82
C LYS A 45 14.44 -25.18 4.60
N ASN A 46 15.12 -24.90 3.50
CA ASN A 46 15.55 -23.55 3.16
C ASN A 46 14.37 -22.61 2.89
N TYR A 47 13.37 -23.09 2.13
CA TYR A 47 12.13 -22.34 1.93
C TYR A 47 11.42 -22.06 3.25
N LEU A 48 11.32 -23.07 4.12
CA LEU A 48 10.69 -22.94 5.43
C LEU A 48 11.37 -21.86 6.26
N ALA A 49 12.70 -21.95 6.43
CA ALA A 49 13.46 -20.96 7.18
C ALA A 49 13.25 -19.53 6.65
N ASP A 50 13.19 -19.39 5.32
CA ASP A 50 13.00 -18.09 4.69
C ASP A 50 11.59 -17.53 4.89
N ILE A 51 10.57 -18.38 4.89
CA ILE A 51 9.17 -18.03 5.12
C ILE A 51 8.94 -17.71 6.61
N SER A 52 9.54 -18.49 7.52
CA SER A 52 9.46 -18.26 8.96
C SER A 52 10.00 -16.89 9.35
N HIS A 53 11.07 -16.40 8.71
CA HIS A 53 11.56 -15.03 8.95
C HIS A 53 10.52 -13.94 8.66
N LEU A 54 9.64 -14.12 7.67
CA LEU A 54 8.54 -13.20 7.42
C LEU A 54 7.51 -13.26 8.56
N GLY A 55 7.13 -14.47 8.99
CA GLY A 55 6.22 -14.68 10.12
C GLY A 55 6.76 -14.10 11.42
N ASP A 56 8.01 -14.40 11.77
CA ASP A 56 8.69 -13.89 12.97
C ASP A 56 8.79 -12.37 12.98
N TRP A 57 9.16 -11.78 11.84
CA TRP A 57 9.20 -10.33 11.71
C TRP A 57 7.79 -9.74 11.90
N PHE A 58 6.76 -10.34 11.30
CA PHE A 58 5.40 -9.86 11.44
C PHE A 58 4.90 -9.93 12.88
N VAL A 59 5.19 -11.01 13.61
CA VAL A 59 4.86 -11.12 15.04
C VAL A 59 5.57 -10.06 15.86
N LYS A 60 6.84 -9.76 15.55
CA LYS A 60 7.59 -8.71 16.24
C LYS A 60 7.04 -7.31 15.95
N GLU A 61 6.63 -7.06 14.71
CA GLU A 61 6.17 -5.74 14.25
C GLU A 61 4.72 -5.46 14.65
N PHE A 62 3.85 -6.47 14.63
CA PHE A 62 2.40 -6.32 14.81
C PHE A 62 1.86 -7.03 16.07
N HIS A 63 2.73 -7.66 16.87
CA HIS A 63 2.40 -8.35 18.13
C HIS A 63 1.34 -9.45 18.00
N ARG A 64 1.21 -10.05 16.81
CA ARG A 64 0.30 -11.16 16.51
C ARG A 64 0.78 -11.91 15.27
N PRO A 65 0.33 -13.16 15.04
CA PRO A 65 0.64 -13.87 13.80
C PRO A 65 0.00 -13.18 12.57
N ALA A 66 0.70 -13.29 11.44
CA ALA A 66 0.15 -12.93 10.13
C ALA A 66 -0.76 -14.03 9.61
N THR A 67 -1.83 -13.64 8.92
CA THR A 67 -2.59 -14.52 8.02
C THR A 67 -2.16 -14.31 6.56
N ALA A 68 -2.33 -15.32 5.70
CA ALA A 68 -1.92 -15.26 4.30
C ALA A 68 -2.51 -14.06 3.54
N GLN A 69 -3.74 -13.67 3.89
CA GLN A 69 -4.49 -12.58 3.28
C GLN A 69 -3.95 -11.19 3.67
N GLU A 70 -3.26 -11.08 4.81
CA GLU A 70 -2.73 -9.81 5.31
C GLU A 70 -1.38 -9.44 4.71
N VAL A 71 -0.66 -10.42 4.15
CA VAL A 71 0.60 -10.17 3.48
C VAL A 71 0.31 -9.58 2.11
N THR A 72 0.31 -8.26 2.06
CA THR A 72 0.16 -7.47 0.84
C THR A 72 1.52 -7.06 0.27
N ALA A 73 1.55 -6.49 -0.94
CA ALA A 73 2.76 -5.91 -1.51
C ALA A 73 3.39 -4.82 -0.61
N GLU A 74 2.57 -4.12 0.20
CA GLU A 74 3.05 -3.15 1.18
C GLU A 74 3.77 -3.83 2.35
N ILE A 75 3.21 -4.93 2.88
CA ILE A 75 3.85 -5.73 3.93
C ILE A 75 5.19 -6.31 3.43
N LEU A 76 5.23 -6.80 2.19
CA LEU A 76 6.48 -7.30 1.60
C LEU A 76 7.54 -6.21 1.43
N LYS A 77 7.12 -4.97 1.15
CA LYS A 77 8.02 -3.82 1.10
C LYS A 77 8.59 -3.50 2.49
N LEU A 78 7.73 -3.44 3.51
CA LEU A 78 8.17 -3.23 4.90
C LEU A 78 9.13 -4.32 5.36
N PHE A 79 8.85 -5.58 5.04
CA PHE A 79 9.74 -6.69 5.32
C PHE A 79 11.09 -6.55 4.61
N LYS A 80 11.10 -6.15 3.34
CA LYS A 80 12.33 -5.90 2.57
C LYS A 80 13.17 -4.76 3.19
N ASP A 81 12.52 -3.70 3.63
CA ASP A 81 13.15 -2.56 4.30
C ASP A 81 13.74 -3.01 5.65
N TYR A 82 13.03 -3.84 6.42
CA TYR A 82 13.54 -4.48 7.64
C TYR A 82 14.80 -5.33 7.38
N LEU A 83 14.79 -6.20 6.36
CA LEU A 83 15.96 -7.01 6.02
C LEU A 83 17.16 -6.16 5.62
N SER A 84 16.90 -5.05 4.93
CA SER A 84 17.93 -4.09 4.53
C SER A 84 18.51 -3.35 5.75
N GLY A 85 17.65 -2.97 6.72
CA GLY A 85 18.07 -2.40 8.01
C GLY A 85 18.90 -3.35 8.87
N LYS A 86 18.67 -4.67 8.76
CA LYS A 86 19.49 -5.73 9.39
C LYS A 86 20.84 -5.99 8.70
N LYS A 87 21.17 -5.24 7.65
CA LYS A 87 22.42 -5.38 6.85
C LYS A 87 22.60 -6.77 6.22
N TYR A 88 21.50 -7.48 5.90
CA TYR A 88 21.60 -8.69 5.09
C TYR A 88 22.15 -8.37 3.70
N SER A 89 22.92 -9.29 3.12
CA SER A 89 23.42 -9.13 1.75
C SER A 89 22.25 -9.05 0.74
N PRO A 90 22.39 -8.33 -0.38
CA PRO A 90 21.38 -8.30 -1.44
C PRO A 90 20.96 -9.70 -1.90
N ARG A 91 21.91 -10.64 -1.96
CA ARG A 91 21.67 -12.04 -2.31
C ARG A 91 20.79 -12.75 -1.28
N THR A 92 21.02 -12.52 0.01
CA THR A 92 20.19 -13.09 1.09
C THR A 92 18.78 -12.52 1.04
N ILE A 93 18.64 -11.21 0.83
CA ILE A 93 17.33 -10.56 0.69
C ILE A 93 16.57 -11.16 -0.50
N GLU A 94 17.23 -11.31 -1.65
CA GLU A 94 16.61 -11.89 -2.84
C GLU A 94 16.21 -13.36 -2.63
N ARG A 95 17.00 -14.12 -1.87
CA ARG A 95 16.65 -15.49 -1.48
C ARG A 95 15.34 -15.54 -0.68
N HIS A 96 15.20 -14.69 0.34
CA HIS A 96 13.95 -14.58 1.11
C HIS A 96 12.76 -14.22 0.21
N LEU A 97 12.92 -13.21 -0.66
CA LEU A 97 11.85 -12.79 -1.57
C LEU A 97 11.48 -13.87 -2.58
N SER A 98 12.44 -14.66 -3.05
CA SER A 98 12.19 -15.80 -3.93
C SER A 98 11.38 -16.89 -3.23
N SER A 99 11.70 -17.18 -1.98
CA SER A 99 10.96 -18.13 -1.15
C SER A 99 9.50 -17.72 -0.96
N ILE A 100 9.29 -16.43 -0.69
CA ILE A 100 7.95 -15.85 -0.54
C ILE A 100 7.19 -15.89 -1.88
N ARG A 101 7.82 -15.55 -3.01
CA ARG A 101 7.21 -15.66 -4.36
C ARG A 101 6.69 -17.06 -4.64
N THR A 102 7.51 -18.07 -4.36
CA THR A 102 7.13 -19.46 -4.56
C THR A 102 5.92 -19.83 -3.71
N LEU A 103 5.90 -19.43 -2.43
CA LEU A 103 4.77 -19.67 -1.54
C LEU A 103 3.47 -19.03 -2.07
N PHE A 104 3.47 -17.74 -2.37
CA PHE A 104 2.24 -17.04 -2.78
C PHE A 104 1.72 -17.48 -4.14
N LYS A 105 2.60 -17.90 -5.06
CA LYS A 105 2.19 -18.56 -6.30
C LYS A 105 1.38 -19.83 -6.03
N VAL A 106 1.76 -20.59 -5.01
CA VAL A 106 1.05 -21.80 -4.60
C VAL A 106 -0.27 -21.48 -3.93
N LEU A 107 -0.25 -20.59 -2.93
CA LEU A 107 -1.45 -20.18 -2.21
C LEU A 107 -2.52 -19.63 -3.16
N LYS A 108 -2.11 -18.86 -4.18
CA LYS A 108 -3.03 -18.37 -5.23
C LYS A 108 -3.60 -19.51 -6.06
N LYS A 109 -2.78 -20.48 -6.48
CA LYS A 109 -3.23 -21.62 -7.29
C LYS A 109 -4.18 -22.55 -6.52
N GLN A 110 -4.06 -22.62 -5.20
CA GLN A 110 -4.97 -23.36 -4.32
C GLN A 110 -6.21 -22.52 -3.91
N GLY A 111 -6.33 -21.27 -4.34
CA GLY A 111 -7.47 -20.41 -4.01
C GLY A 111 -7.47 -19.87 -2.57
N ILE A 112 -6.39 -20.06 -1.81
CA ILE A 112 -6.27 -19.59 -0.42
C ILE A 112 -6.14 -18.07 -0.35
N VAL A 113 -5.45 -17.48 -1.34
CA VAL A 113 -5.35 -16.04 -1.51
C VAL A 113 -5.93 -15.63 -2.86
N ALA A 114 -6.71 -14.56 -2.86
CA ALA A 114 -7.29 -14.01 -4.09
C ALA A 114 -6.23 -13.39 -5.02
N LYS A 115 -5.16 -12.81 -4.44
CA LYS A 115 -4.11 -12.10 -5.17
C LYS A 115 -2.74 -12.53 -4.66
N ASP A 116 -1.78 -12.66 -5.59
CA ASP A 116 -0.37 -12.90 -5.24
C ASP A 116 0.30 -11.53 -5.00
N PRO A 117 0.70 -11.20 -3.76
CA PRO A 117 1.31 -9.92 -3.38
C PRO A 117 2.73 -9.75 -3.94
N THR A 118 3.34 -10.84 -4.43
CA THR A 118 4.71 -10.86 -4.95
C THR A 118 4.77 -10.63 -6.45
N GLN A 119 3.64 -10.82 -7.15
CA GLN A 119 3.51 -10.41 -8.53
C GLN A 119 3.64 -8.89 -8.56
N LYS A 120 4.51 -8.40 -9.46
CA LYS A 120 4.37 -7.01 -9.89
C LYS A 120 2.92 -6.86 -10.30
N PRO A 121 2.19 -5.82 -9.86
CA PRO A 121 0.89 -5.54 -10.45
C PRO A 121 1.13 -5.60 -11.95
N ALA A 122 0.38 -6.47 -12.65
CA ALA A 122 0.41 -6.48 -14.09
C ALA A 122 0.17 -5.02 -14.45
N VAL A 123 1.20 -4.37 -15.02
CA VAL A 123 0.98 -3.07 -15.61
C VAL A 123 0.22 -3.43 -16.86
N ASP A 124 -1.10 -3.60 -16.71
CA ASP A 124 -2.01 -3.46 -17.82
C ASP A 124 -1.82 -2.01 -18.25
N ILE A 125 -0.94 -1.80 -19.22
CA ILE A 125 -0.72 -0.53 -19.90
C ILE A 125 -2.05 -0.06 -20.56
N GLU A 126 -3.05 -0.94 -20.63
CA GLU A 126 -4.36 -0.71 -21.23
C GLU A 126 -5.56 -0.86 -20.29
N GLN A 127 -5.41 -1.11 -18.99
CA GLN A 127 -6.52 -0.86 -18.06
C GLN A 127 -6.62 0.64 -17.89
N LYS A 128 -7.44 1.23 -18.77
CA LYS A 128 -8.08 2.55 -18.72
C LYS A 128 -7.70 3.26 -17.42
N ASP A 129 -6.86 4.30 -17.53
CA ASP A 129 -6.40 5.15 -16.42
C ASP A 129 -7.60 5.77 -15.70
N ALA A 130 -8.33 4.95 -14.93
CA ALA A 130 -9.66 5.23 -14.41
C ALA A 130 -9.62 6.34 -13.37
N TRP A 131 -8.42 6.59 -12.87
CA TRP A 131 -8.09 7.63 -11.91
C TRP A 131 -7.26 8.76 -12.54
N HIS A 132 -7.05 8.73 -13.86
CA HIS A 132 -6.32 9.77 -14.61
C HIS A 132 -4.95 10.13 -14.01
N ILE A 133 -4.22 9.14 -13.48
CA ILE A 133 -2.91 9.30 -12.84
C ILE A 133 -1.89 9.87 -13.82
N ARG A 134 -1.97 9.51 -15.10
CA ARG A 134 -1.07 10.05 -16.14
C ARG A 134 -1.31 11.55 -16.32
N GLN A 135 -2.57 11.96 -16.47
CA GLN A 135 -2.93 13.37 -16.63
C GLN A 135 -2.53 14.18 -15.39
N PHE A 136 -2.71 13.62 -14.18
CA PHE A 136 -2.23 14.25 -12.96
C PHE A 136 -0.71 14.38 -12.92
N LYS A 137 0.03 13.36 -13.37
CA LYS A 137 1.49 13.42 -13.48
C LYS A 137 1.90 14.55 -14.43
N ASP A 138 1.28 14.63 -15.60
CA ASP A 138 1.57 15.67 -16.60
C ASP A 138 1.24 17.07 -16.06
N TYR A 139 0.12 17.23 -15.34
CA TYR A 139 -0.21 18.45 -14.60
C TYR A 139 0.90 18.85 -13.61
N LEU A 140 1.47 17.91 -12.85
CA LEU A 140 2.55 18.24 -11.94
C LEU A 140 3.83 18.70 -12.66
N TYR A 141 4.13 18.14 -13.84
CA TYR A 141 5.24 18.59 -14.68
C TYR A 141 5.03 20.01 -15.21
N VAL A 142 3.86 20.28 -15.79
CA VAL A 142 3.52 21.60 -16.34
C VAL A 142 3.57 22.68 -15.26
N PHE A 143 3.16 22.37 -14.03
CA PHE A 143 3.21 23.30 -12.91
C PHE A 143 4.55 23.28 -12.14
N GLY A 144 5.62 22.74 -12.73
CA GLY A 144 6.99 22.89 -12.25
C GLY A 144 7.32 22.13 -10.96
N ALA A 145 6.62 21.03 -10.65
CA ALA A 145 6.98 20.22 -9.51
C ALA A 145 8.29 19.45 -9.77
N ALA A 146 9.19 19.39 -8.78
CA ALA A 146 10.43 18.62 -8.90
C ALA A 146 10.16 17.12 -9.11
N ASP A 147 11.00 16.44 -9.88
CA ASP A 147 10.85 15.01 -10.22
C ASP A 147 10.67 14.10 -9.00
N LEU A 148 11.44 14.34 -7.94
CA LEU A 148 11.33 13.58 -6.69
C LEU A 148 9.95 13.79 -6.03
N THR A 149 9.41 15.00 -6.09
CA THR A 149 8.06 15.34 -5.59
C THR A 149 6.99 14.63 -6.42
N ILE A 150 7.11 14.66 -7.74
CA ILE A 150 6.21 13.96 -8.67
C ILE A 150 6.21 12.47 -8.35
N LYS A 151 7.41 11.85 -8.31
CA LYS A 151 7.55 10.42 -7.98
C LYS A 151 6.93 10.08 -6.63
N ASN A 152 7.15 10.92 -5.61
CA ASN A 152 6.58 10.75 -4.28
C ASN A 152 5.05 10.81 -4.30
N TYR A 153 4.47 11.83 -4.94
CA TYR A 153 3.02 12.01 -5.02
C TYR A 153 2.35 10.88 -5.79
N ILE A 154 2.91 10.48 -6.94
CA ILE A 154 2.37 9.39 -7.74
C ILE A 154 2.46 8.05 -7.00
N THR A 155 3.56 7.80 -6.27
CA THR A 155 3.68 6.60 -5.45
C THR A 155 2.64 6.59 -4.33
N ASP A 156 2.51 7.69 -3.60
CA ASP A 156 1.54 7.79 -2.50
C ASP A 156 0.09 7.68 -2.99
N LEU A 157 -0.21 8.27 -4.15
CA LEU A 157 -1.52 8.17 -4.79
C LEU A 157 -1.84 6.74 -5.18
N ARG A 158 -0.90 6.00 -5.79
CA ARG A 158 -1.11 4.58 -6.14
C ARG A 158 -1.36 3.71 -4.92
N HIS A 159 -0.66 3.96 -3.81
CA HIS A 159 -0.89 3.23 -2.55
C HIS A 159 -2.29 3.51 -1.99
N PHE A 160 -2.74 4.77 -2.06
CA PHE A 160 -4.08 5.15 -1.65
C PHE A 160 -5.15 4.50 -2.52
N LEU A 161 -5.07 4.66 -3.85
CA LEU A 161 -6.05 4.10 -4.79
C LEU A 161 -6.08 2.57 -4.74
N GLY A 162 -4.92 1.92 -4.66
CA GLY A 162 -4.86 0.47 -4.50
C GLY A 162 -5.52 -0.03 -3.21
N TRP A 163 -5.47 0.76 -2.13
CA TRP A 163 -6.22 0.47 -0.91
C TRP A 163 -7.72 0.73 -1.09
N VAL A 164 -8.13 1.82 -1.74
CA VAL A 164 -9.54 2.11 -2.02
C VAL A 164 -10.18 0.98 -2.84
N ASP A 165 -9.50 0.52 -3.89
CA ASP A 165 -9.98 -0.54 -4.76
C ASP A 165 -10.15 -1.87 -4.03
N GLN A 166 -9.32 -2.14 -3.03
CA GLN A 166 -9.36 -3.38 -2.26
C GLN A 166 -10.31 -3.32 -1.07
N ALA A 167 -10.38 -2.18 -0.38
CA ALA A 167 -11.07 -2.03 0.90
C ALA A 167 -12.46 -1.41 0.78
N VAL A 168 -12.77 -0.74 -0.34
CA VAL A 168 -14.01 0.05 -0.47
C VAL A 168 -14.73 -0.20 -1.79
N LEU A 169 -14.03 -0.18 -2.93
CA LEU A 169 -14.67 -0.15 -4.25
C LEU A 169 -14.73 -1.50 -4.98
N ALA A 170 -14.36 -2.61 -4.34
CA ALA A 170 -14.29 -3.93 -4.98
C ALA A 170 -15.60 -4.36 -5.68
N SER A 171 -16.76 -3.84 -5.25
CA SER A 171 -18.09 -4.07 -5.84
C SER A 171 -18.65 -2.87 -6.63
N ASP A 172 -18.06 -1.68 -6.51
CA ASP A 172 -18.64 -0.40 -6.98
C ASP A 172 -18.01 0.15 -8.27
N PHE A 173 -17.08 -0.57 -8.89
CA PHE A 173 -16.36 -0.13 -10.10
C PHE A 173 -17.25 0.16 -11.32
N ASN A 174 -18.48 -0.38 -11.33
CA ASN A 174 -19.49 -0.13 -12.37
C ASN A 174 -20.24 1.20 -12.21
N SER A 175 -19.96 1.96 -11.14
CA SER A 175 -20.58 3.26 -10.90
C SER A 175 -20.01 4.35 -11.81
N ALA A 176 -20.80 5.41 -12.02
CA ALA A 176 -20.38 6.57 -12.81
C ALA A 176 -19.04 7.17 -12.32
N GLU A 177 -18.20 7.65 -13.24
CA GLU A 177 -16.85 8.12 -12.93
C GLU A 177 -16.82 9.18 -11.84
N GLN A 178 -17.72 10.16 -11.92
CA GLN A 178 -17.87 11.20 -10.92
C GLN A 178 -18.15 10.65 -9.51
N TYR A 179 -19.03 9.65 -9.39
CA TYR A 179 -19.33 9.02 -8.10
C TYR A 179 -18.09 8.34 -7.49
N ARG A 180 -17.28 7.65 -8.33
CA ARG A 180 -16.04 7.00 -7.86
C ARG A 180 -15.04 8.01 -7.29
N PHE A 181 -14.90 9.16 -7.95
CA PHE A 181 -14.02 10.23 -7.51
C PHE A 181 -14.54 10.93 -6.23
N GLU A 182 -15.86 11.14 -6.10
CA GLU A 182 -16.46 11.70 -4.89
C GLU A 182 -16.28 10.77 -3.68
N LYS A 183 -16.37 9.45 -3.89
CA LYS A 183 -16.06 8.46 -2.84
C LYS A 183 -14.64 8.55 -2.31
N LEU A 184 -13.67 9.01 -3.11
CA LEU A 184 -12.29 9.22 -2.61
C LEU A 184 -12.22 10.22 -1.45
N ILE A 185 -13.11 11.22 -1.45
CA ILE A 185 -13.19 12.23 -0.38
C ILE A 185 -13.72 11.59 0.90
N GLU A 186 -14.79 10.80 0.78
CA GLU A 186 -15.45 10.12 1.90
C GLU A 186 -14.49 9.15 2.62
N VAL A 187 -13.63 8.47 1.88
CA VAL A 187 -12.71 7.46 2.42
C VAL A 187 -11.37 8.02 2.88
N LEU A 188 -11.04 9.28 2.54
CA LEU A 188 -9.78 9.90 2.92
C LEU A 188 -9.55 9.96 4.45
N PRO A 189 -10.55 10.27 5.30
CA PRO A 189 -10.42 10.18 6.75
C PRO A 189 -10.11 8.76 7.24
N LEU A 190 -10.72 7.74 6.63
CA LEU A 190 -10.46 6.33 6.96
C LEU A 190 -9.03 5.94 6.61
N TYR A 191 -8.54 6.36 5.44
CA TYR A 191 -7.15 6.15 5.05
C TYR A 191 -6.17 6.82 6.00
N ARG A 192 -6.46 8.05 6.44
CA ARG A 192 -5.65 8.74 7.47
C ARG A 192 -5.60 7.94 8.77
N GLN A 193 -6.73 7.42 9.23
CA GLN A 193 -6.77 6.59 10.43
C GLN A 193 -5.95 5.29 10.25
N ARG A 194 -6.03 4.66 9.07
CA ARG A 194 -5.19 3.51 8.71
C ARG A 194 -3.70 3.85 8.78
N LEU A 195 -3.28 4.98 8.20
CA LEU A 195 -1.87 5.40 8.25
C LEU A 195 -1.38 5.60 9.70
N VAL A 196 -2.22 6.16 10.57
CA VAL A 196 -1.86 6.37 11.98
C VAL A 196 -1.83 5.05 12.76
N LYS A 197 -2.83 4.18 12.58
CA LYS A 197 -3.01 2.97 13.41
C LYS A 197 -2.19 1.77 12.95
N ILE A 198 -2.06 1.59 11.63
CA ILE A 198 -1.55 0.33 11.05
C ILE A 198 -0.09 0.45 10.63
N THR A 199 0.36 1.65 10.22
CA THR A 199 1.66 1.77 9.53
C THR A 199 2.80 2.34 10.38
N ASN A 200 2.55 2.70 11.65
CA ASN A 200 3.50 3.36 12.57
C ASN A 200 4.38 4.44 11.89
N LEU A 201 3.81 5.13 10.89
CA LEU A 201 4.56 6.07 10.07
C LEU A 201 4.82 7.36 10.85
N ALA A 202 6.01 7.92 10.66
CA ALA A 202 6.33 9.25 11.20
C ALA A 202 5.27 10.29 10.75
N PRO A 203 4.87 11.23 11.62
CA PRO A 203 3.86 12.24 11.29
C PRO A 203 4.16 13.02 10.00
N ALA A 204 5.44 13.28 9.71
CA ALA A 204 5.89 13.93 8.47
C ALA A 204 5.56 13.09 7.23
N SER A 205 5.75 11.77 7.29
CA SER A 205 5.43 10.84 6.20
C SER A 205 3.94 10.76 5.94
N ILE A 206 3.11 10.78 6.99
CA ILE A 206 1.65 10.84 6.89
C ILE A 206 1.22 12.17 6.25
N LYS A 207 1.76 13.30 6.72
CA LYS A 207 1.48 14.63 6.13
C LYS A 207 1.85 14.68 4.65
N ARG A 208 3.01 14.14 4.26
CA ARG A 208 3.45 14.06 2.86
C ARG A 208 2.46 13.25 2.00
N LYS A 209 2.09 12.05 2.46
CA LYS A 209 1.12 11.18 1.78
C LYS A 209 -0.20 11.89 1.55
N LEU A 210 -0.76 12.48 2.61
CA LEU A 210 -2.02 13.21 2.53
C LEU A 210 -1.93 14.46 1.66
N SER A 211 -0.77 15.12 1.60
CA SER A 211 -0.56 16.28 0.72
C SER A 211 -0.66 15.90 -0.76
N GLY A 212 -0.01 14.81 -1.17
CA GLY A 212 -0.11 14.30 -2.55
C GLY A 212 -1.54 13.95 -2.94
N ILE A 213 -2.27 13.25 -2.05
CA ILE A 213 -3.67 12.86 -2.27
C ILE A 213 -4.58 14.09 -2.35
N ARG A 214 -4.42 15.07 -1.44
CA ARG A 214 -5.21 16.32 -1.51
C ARG A 214 -4.94 17.10 -2.79
N LYS A 215 -3.69 17.17 -3.24
CA LYS A 215 -3.34 17.84 -4.50
C LYS A 215 -3.99 17.16 -5.69
N PHE A 216 -4.07 15.83 -5.67
CA PHE A 216 -4.80 15.04 -6.66
C PHE A 216 -6.31 15.33 -6.64
N LEU A 217 -6.95 15.36 -5.47
CA LEU A 217 -8.39 15.68 -5.36
C LEU A 217 -8.70 17.11 -5.83
N LEU A 218 -7.84 18.08 -5.49
CA LEU A 218 -7.97 19.46 -5.97
C LEU A 218 -7.82 19.56 -7.48
N TRP A 219 -6.86 18.84 -8.06
CA TRP A 219 -6.71 18.74 -9.51
C TRP A 219 -7.94 18.09 -10.15
N SER A 220 -8.44 16.99 -9.57
CA SER A 220 -9.61 16.28 -10.07
C SER A 220 -10.87 17.15 -10.08
N ALA A 221 -11.02 18.04 -9.09
CA ALA A 221 -12.10 19.03 -9.07
C ALA A 221 -11.93 20.14 -10.13
N LYS A 222 -10.69 20.50 -10.50
CA LYS A 222 -10.42 21.44 -11.60
C LYS A 222 -10.76 20.84 -12.96
N GLU A 223 -10.45 19.57 -13.16
CA GLU A 223 -10.75 18.84 -14.40
C GLU A 223 -12.24 18.42 -14.50
N GLY A 224 -13.03 18.64 -13.45
CA GLY A 224 -14.48 18.36 -13.45
C GLY A 224 -14.85 16.92 -13.05
N PHE A 225 -13.91 16.10 -12.57
CA PHE A 225 -14.21 14.75 -12.06
C PHE A 225 -14.89 14.76 -10.68
N ILE A 226 -14.75 15.85 -9.94
CA ILE A 226 -15.36 16.07 -8.62
C ILE A 226 -16.05 17.43 -8.61
N ARG A 227 -17.23 17.50 -7.98
CA ARG A 227 -17.85 18.78 -7.61
C ARG A 227 -16.92 19.62 -6.73
N LYS A 228 -16.60 20.85 -7.17
CA LYS A 228 -15.61 21.73 -6.50
C LYS A 228 -15.95 21.99 -5.04
N GLU A 229 -17.23 22.05 -4.72
CA GLU A 229 -17.79 22.31 -3.39
C GLU A 229 -17.44 21.21 -2.38
N LEU A 230 -17.07 20.01 -2.83
CA LEU A 230 -16.70 18.89 -1.96
C LEU A 230 -15.22 18.93 -1.54
N VAL A 231 -14.38 19.65 -2.27
CA VAL A 231 -12.93 19.71 -2.02
C VAL A 231 -12.53 21.06 -1.44
N GLU A 232 -13.25 22.11 -1.80
CA GLU A 232 -13.12 23.42 -1.20
C GLU A 232 -13.95 23.47 0.09
N THR A 233 -13.32 23.24 1.24
CA THR A 233 -13.93 23.67 2.51
C THR A 233 -14.24 25.17 2.41
N PRO A 234 -15.38 25.67 2.96
CA PRO A 234 -15.64 27.10 3.00
C PRO A 234 -14.41 27.76 3.62
N ARG A 235 -13.72 28.59 2.83
CA ARG A 235 -12.72 29.48 3.40
C ARG A 235 -13.50 30.43 4.30
N VAL A 236 -13.51 30.18 5.62
CA VAL A 236 -13.70 31.28 6.55
C VAL A 236 -12.63 32.30 6.15
N PRO A 237 -12.99 33.53 5.77
CA PRO A 237 -12.00 34.53 5.43
C PRO A 237 -11.08 34.67 6.63
N THR A 238 -9.84 34.22 6.50
CA THR A 238 -8.81 34.58 7.47
C THR A 238 -8.61 36.08 7.27
N ALA A 239 -9.36 36.88 8.02
CA ALA A 239 -8.98 38.25 8.27
C ALA A 239 -7.53 38.20 8.75
N LYS A 240 -6.62 38.72 7.92
CA LYS A 240 -5.27 39.05 8.36
C LYS A 240 -5.44 39.86 9.64
N PRO A 241 -4.85 39.49 10.79
CA PRO A 241 -4.77 40.43 11.89
C PRO A 241 -4.09 41.68 11.33
N ALA A 242 -4.77 42.82 11.43
CA ALA A 242 -4.23 44.10 11.03
C ALA A 242 -2.87 44.26 11.73
N VAL A 243 -1.82 44.37 10.93
CA VAL A 243 -0.50 44.74 11.43
C VAL A 243 -0.70 46.10 12.07
N ALA A 244 -0.61 46.18 13.40
CA ALA A 244 -0.58 47.44 14.10
C ALA A 244 0.55 48.27 13.48
N ALA A 245 0.19 49.43 12.89
CA ALA A 245 1.15 50.38 12.39
C ALA A 245 2.12 50.74 13.53
N PRO A 246 3.43 50.87 13.26
CA PRO A 246 4.37 51.31 14.28
C PRO A 246 3.95 52.70 14.76
N VAL A 247 3.76 52.85 16.06
CA VAL A 247 3.56 54.14 16.72
C VAL A 247 4.80 54.99 16.45
N VAL A 248 4.68 55.95 15.54
CA VAL A 248 5.70 57.00 15.35
C VAL A 248 5.57 57.95 16.53
N LEU A 249 6.53 57.90 17.46
CA LEU A 249 6.69 58.91 18.50
C LEU A 249 7.08 60.23 17.81
N PRO A 250 6.40 61.37 18.08
CA PRO A 250 6.81 62.65 17.55
C PRO A 250 8.17 63.06 18.14
N ALA A 251 9.07 63.54 17.29
CA ALA A 251 10.38 64.04 17.68
C ALA A 251 10.24 65.25 18.64
N PRO A 252 11.16 65.41 19.62
CA PRO A 252 11.12 66.53 20.54
C PRO A 252 11.38 67.84 19.78
N ASN A 253 10.48 68.81 19.97
CA ASN A 253 10.57 70.18 19.45
C ASN A 253 11.94 70.79 19.79
N GLN A 254 12.71 71.15 18.76
CA GLN A 254 13.76 72.15 18.88
C GLN A 254 13.15 73.52 18.62
N ALA A 255 13.01 74.32 19.67
CA ALA A 255 12.89 75.76 19.56
C ALA A 255 13.60 76.40 20.76
N TRP A 256 14.74 77.04 20.43
CA TRP A 256 15.44 78.18 21.05
C TRP A 256 15.14 78.54 22.52
#